data_AF-A0A7S0P0H0-F1
#
_entry.id   AF-A0A7S0P0H0-F1
#
_cell.length_a   1.000
_cell.length_b   1.000
_cell.length_c   1.000
_cell.angle_alpha   90.00
_cell.angle_beta   90.00
_cell.angle_gamma   90.00
#
_symmetry.space_group_name_H-M   'P 1'
#
loop_
_entity.id
_entity.type
_entity.pdbx_description
1 polymer ?
#
loop_
_entity_poly.entity_id
_entity_poly.type
_entity_poly.pdbx_seq_one_letter_code
_entity_poly.pdbx_strand_id
1 'polypeptide(L)'
;VKLDAGGLFVYAPVAPTAECLQLLSEVEAAHGPVAHILLPTLAIEHKSFAGAFAQARPRAQLWVADAQYSFPLDLPLPLTGLSASTRLLPPPEASASVPWAAQLPYHVLGPLREKVGAFQEVVVFDQPTRTLLVTDLLVSVPSAPPAVLAENDVRALLYHARDSP
;
A
#
# COMPACT_ATOMS: atom_id res chain seq x y z
N VAL A 1 -2.75 -4.70 -10.90
CA VAL A 1 -1.84 -5.32 -11.90
C VAL A 1 -2.41 -6.67 -12.32
N LYS A 2 -2.42 -7.00 -13.62
CA LYS A 2 -2.87 -8.31 -14.13
C LYS A 2 -1.74 -9.33 -13.97
N LEU A 3 -2.05 -10.50 -13.43
CA LEU A 3 -1.06 -11.56 -13.22
C LEU A 3 -1.01 -12.53 -14.40
N ASP A 4 0.18 -13.04 -14.72
CA ASP A 4 0.39 -14.06 -15.77
C ASP A 4 -0.29 -15.39 -15.41
N ALA A 5 -0.34 -15.70 -14.10
CA ALA A 5 -1.07 -16.85 -13.57
C ALA A 5 -2.61 -16.66 -13.57
N GLY A 6 -3.10 -15.51 -14.02
CA GLY A 6 -4.50 -15.12 -14.00
C GLY A 6 -4.90 -14.35 -12.74
N GLY A 7 -5.95 -13.52 -12.88
CA GLY A 7 -6.44 -12.66 -11.80
C GLY A 7 -5.63 -11.38 -11.61
N LEU A 8 -5.91 -10.70 -10.50
CA LEU A 8 -5.40 -9.37 -10.21
C LEU A 8 -4.58 -9.31 -8.91
N PHE A 9 -3.54 -8.51 -8.94
CA PHE A 9 -2.76 -8.04 -7.80
C PHE A 9 -3.11 -6.58 -7.50
N VAL A 10 -3.53 -6.30 -6.27
CA VAL A 10 -3.81 -4.94 -5.76
C VAL A 10 -2.66 -4.50 -4.87
N TYR A 11 -2.06 -3.35 -5.19
CA TYR A 11 -0.99 -2.72 -4.42
C TYR A 11 -1.57 -1.54 -3.65
N ALA A 12 -1.26 -1.40 -2.35
CA ALA A 12 -1.69 -0.31 -1.47
C ALA A 12 -3.21 -0.03 -1.58
N PRO A 13 -4.08 -0.96 -1.12
CA PRO A 13 -5.52 -0.79 -1.26
C PRO A 13 -6.02 0.46 -0.53
N VAL A 14 -6.93 1.20 -1.18
CA VAL A 14 -7.62 2.36 -0.62
C VAL A 14 -8.92 1.95 0.08
N ALA A 15 -9.68 2.91 0.58
CA ALA A 15 -11.00 2.66 1.17
C ALA A 15 -11.90 1.89 0.17
N PRO A 16 -12.51 0.75 0.57
CA PRO A 16 -13.38 -0.05 -0.29
C PRO A 16 -14.78 0.58 -0.39
N THR A 17 -14.88 1.78 -0.97
CA THR A 17 -16.17 2.44 -1.22
C THR A 17 -16.97 1.67 -2.27
N ALA A 18 -18.28 1.93 -2.36
CA ALA A 18 -19.13 1.30 -3.36
C ALA A 18 -18.61 1.54 -4.79
N GLU A 19 -18.18 2.77 -5.09
CA GLU A 19 -17.64 3.17 -6.39
C GLU A 19 -16.31 2.45 -6.68
N CYS A 20 -15.41 2.40 -5.69
CA CYS A 20 -14.14 1.69 -5.82
C CYS A 20 -14.37 0.19 -6.12
N LEU A 21 -15.26 -0.45 -5.37
CA LEU A 21 -15.57 -1.87 -5.54
C LEU A 21 -16.29 -2.15 -6.87
N GLN A 22 -17.16 -1.24 -7.33
CA GLN A 22 -17.84 -1.37 -8.62
C GLN A 22 -16.82 -1.32 -9.76
N LEU A 23 -15.96 -0.29 -9.79
CA LEU A 23 -14.92 -0.14 -10.81
C LEU A 23 -13.96 -1.34 -10.81
N LEU A 24 -13.58 -1.83 -9.62
CA LEU A 24 -12.75 -3.03 -9.52
C LEU A 24 -13.46 -4.26 -10.08
N SER A 25 -14.77 -4.39 -9.86
CA SER A 25 -15.56 -5.53 -10.37
C SER A 25 -15.60 -5.55 -11.90
N GLU A 26 -15.61 -4.39 -12.56
CA GLU A 26 -15.52 -4.29 -14.01
C GLU A 26 -14.15 -4.80 -14.53
N VAL A 27 -13.06 -4.46 -13.82
CA VAL A 27 -11.72 -4.98 -14.13
C VAL A 27 -11.62 -6.48 -13.86
N GLU A 28 -12.21 -6.97 -12.76
CA GLU A 28 -12.26 -8.40 -12.43
C GLU A 28 -13.02 -9.22 -13.48
N ALA A 29 -14.09 -8.68 -14.05
CA ALA A 29 -14.83 -9.34 -15.12
C ALA A 29 -13.98 -9.57 -16.38
N ALA A 30 -13.03 -8.67 -16.67
CA ALA A 30 -12.16 -8.77 -17.84
C ALA A 30 -10.90 -9.62 -17.61
N HIS A 31 -10.39 -9.67 -16.38
CA HIS A 31 -9.04 -10.20 -16.09
C HIS A 31 -9.00 -11.28 -15.00
N GLY A 32 -10.14 -11.62 -14.42
CA GLY A 32 -10.26 -12.55 -13.31
C GLY A 32 -10.26 -11.83 -11.94
N PRO A 33 -10.60 -12.55 -10.86
CA PRO A 33 -10.77 -11.96 -9.54
C PRO A 33 -9.46 -11.43 -8.97
N VAL A 34 -9.55 -10.56 -7.96
CA VAL A 34 -8.39 -10.23 -7.12
C VAL A 34 -7.88 -11.49 -6.42
N ALA A 35 -6.64 -11.88 -6.73
CA ALA A 35 -5.97 -13.02 -6.12
C ALA A 35 -5.07 -12.60 -4.95
N HIS A 36 -4.48 -11.40 -5.03
CA HIS A 36 -3.52 -10.92 -4.06
C HIS A 36 -3.70 -9.43 -3.78
N ILE A 37 -3.53 -9.06 -2.51
CA ILE A 37 -3.53 -7.68 -2.04
C ILE A 37 -2.25 -7.48 -1.24
N LEU A 38 -1.51 -6.41 -1.48
CA LEU A 38 -0.33 -6.03 -0.69
C LEU A 38 -0.60 -4.70 0.03
N LEU A 39 -0.45 -4.69 1.35
CA LEU A 39 -0.22 -3.49 2.15
C LEU A 39 1.30 -3.27 2.26
N PRO A 40 1.87 -2.35 1.48
CA PRO A 40 3.33 -2.24 1.34
C PRO A 40 3.98 -1.41 2.44
N THR A 41 3.22 -0.72 3.29
CA THR A 41 3.74 0.28 4.23
C THR A 41 3.20 0.09 5.65
N LEU A 42 3.86 0.73 6.62
CA LEU A 42 3.44 0.82 8.03
C LEU A 42 2.53 2.03 8.29
N ALA A 43 2.48 2.97 7.36
CA ALA A 43 1.73 4.21 7.47
C ALA A 43 0.23 3.95 7.70
N ILE A 44 -0.34 4.65 8.69
CA ILE A 44 -1.67 4.34 9.22
C ILE A 44 -2.77 4.60 8.20
N GLU A 45 -2.62 5.66 7.41
CA GLU A 45 -3.54 6.07 6.34
C GLU A 45 -3.72 5.01 5.26
N HIS A 46 -2.68 4.21 4.99
CA HIS A 46 -2.73 3.09 4.05
C HIS A 46 -3.15 1.78 4.75
N LYS A 47 -2.73 1.61 6.01
CA LYS A 47 -3.03 0.42 6.83
C LYS A 47 -4.51 0.31 7.19
N SER A 48 -5.18 1.42 7.48
CA SER A 48 -6.56 1.44 7.98
C SER A 48 -7.55 0.74 7.05
N PHE A 49 -7.31 0.74 5.74
CA PHE A 49 -8.25 0.18 4.76
C PHE A 49 -7.91 -1.23 4.30
N ALA A 50 -6.68 -1.71 4.51
CA ALA A 50 -6.23 -3.01 4.01
C ALA A 50 -7.11 -4.17 4.49
N GLY A 51 -7.47 -4.17 5.78
CA GLY A 51 -8.35 -5.19 6.35
C GLY A 51 -9.76 -5.17 5.75
N ALA A 52 -10.40 -4.00 5.70
CA ALA A 52 -11.74 -3.83 5.13
C ALA A 52 -11.77 -4.19 3.62
N PHE A 53 -10.74 -3.81 2.88
CA PHE A 53 -10.63 -4.13 1.45
C PHE A 53 -10.47 -5.64 1.23
N ALA A 54 -9.64 -6.30 2.05
CA ALA A 54 -9.50 -7.76 2.01
C ALA A 54 -10.81 -8.48 2.36
N GLN A 55 -11.61 -7.95 3.30
CA GLN A 55 -12.94 -8.49 3.60
C GLN A 55 -13.91 -8.38 2.42
N ALA A 56 -13.80 -7.35 1.58
CA ALA A 56 -14.59 -7.20 0.37
C ALA A 56 -14.21 -8.20 -0.75
N ARG A 57 -13.04 -8.85 -0.65
CA ARG A 57 -12.55 -9.91 -1.55
C ARG A 57 -11.94 -11.06 -0.75
N PRO A 58 -12.76 -11.84 -0.01
CA PRO A 58 -12.26 -12.78 1.01
C PRO A 58 -11.45 -13.97 0.45
N ARG A 59 -11.45 -14.17 -0.88
CA ARG A 59 -10.61 -15.17 -1.56
C ARG A 59 -9.21 -14.66 -1.88
N ALA A 60 -8.98 -13.35 -1.84
CA ALA A 60 -7.68 -12.75 -2.07
C ALA A 60 -6.77 -12.97 -0.86
N GLN A 61 -5.51 -13.32 -1.09
CA GLN A 61 -4.49 -13.37 -0.04
C GLN A 61 -4.00 -11.95 0.26
N LEU A 62 -4.20 -11.49 1.49
CA LEU A 62 -3.60 -10.25 2.00
C LEU A 62 -2.16 -10.51 2.45
N TRP A 63 -1.23 -9.78 1.85
CA TRP A 63 0.17 -9.70 2.23
C TRP A 63 0.43 -8.34 2.87
N VAL A 64 1.28 -8.28 3.88
CA VAL A 64 1.65 -7.03 4.55
C VAL A 64 3.16 -6.96 4.70
N ALA A 65 3.73 -5.76 4.71
CA ALA A 65 5.13 -5.54 5.07
C ALA A 65 5.47 -6.23 6.41
N ASP A 66 6.70 -6.69 6.61
CA ASP A 66 7.04 -7.56 7.74
C ASP A 66 7.22 -6.83 9.08
N ALA A 67 7.43 -5.51 9.06
CA ALA A 67 7.59 -4.69 10.26
C ALA A 67 6.27 -4.09 10.79
N GLN A 68 5.13 -4.70 10.47
CA GLN A 68 3.83 -4.24 10.97
C GLN A 68 3.75 -4.25 12.50
N TYR A 69 3.25 -3.15 13.05
CA TYR A 69 3.11 -2.97 14.50
C TYR A 69 1.78 -2.29 14.86
N SER A 70 1.43 -2.30 16.15
CA SER A 70 0.37 -1.44 16.69
C SER A 70 0.84 -0.63 17.91
N PHE A 71 0.07 0.41 18.25
CA PHE A 71 0.35 1.31 19.37
C PHE A 71 -0.91 1.50 20.23
N PRO A 72 -0.79 1.65 21.57
CA PRO A 72 0.44 1.66 22.37
C PRO A 72 1.05 0.28 22.64
N LEU A 73 0.27 -0.78 22.41
CA LEU A 73 0.71 -2.16 22.55
C LEU A 73 0.92 -2.77 21.17
N ASP A 74 1.97 -3.57 21.04
CA ASP A 74 2.23 -4.34 19.82
C ASP A 74 1.40 -5.62 19.83
N LEU A 75 0.25 -5.57 19.17
CA LEU A 75 -0.75 -6.63 19.16
C LEU A 75 -0.47 -7.58 17.99
N PRO A 76 -0.79 -8.87 18.14
CA PRO A 76 -0.83 -9.79 17.01
C PRO A 76 -1.69 -9.25 15.85
N LEU A 77 -1.25 -9.43 14.59
CA LEU A 77 -1.92 -8.89 13.40
C LEU A 77 -3.45 -9.10 13.36
N PRO A 78 -4.01 -10.27 13.72
CA PRO A 78 -5.46 -10.47 13.67
C PRO A 78 -6.25 -9.53 14.59
N LEU A 79 -5.61 -8.96 15.63
CA LEU A 79 -6.21 -8.00 16.55
C LEU A 79 -6.05 -6.55 16.07
N THR A 80 -5.43 -6.32 14.90
CA THR A 80 -5.22 -4.99 14.30
C THR A 80 -6.22 -4.67 13.19
N GLY A 81 -7.30 -5.45 13.06
CA GLY A 81 -8.30 -5.30 12.01
C GLY A 81 -7.97 -6.04 10.70
N LEU A 82 -6.86 -6.78 10.68
CA LEU A 82 -6.45 -7.63 9.56
C LEU A 82 -7.02 -9.05 9.74
N SER A 83 -7.24 -9.78 8.64
CA SER A 83 -7.77 -11.15 8.73
C SER A 83 -6.73 -12.11 9.33
N ALA A 84 -7.19 -13.19 9.96
CA ALA A 84 -6.29 -14.24 10.48
C ALA A 84 -5.49 -14.96 9.37
N SER A 85 -5.95 -14.88 8.12
CA SER A 85 -5.25 -15.42 6.95
C SER A 85 -4.15 -14.50 6.40
N THR A 86 -3.99 -13.29 6.96
CA THR A 86 -2.96 -12.32 6.55
C THR A 86 -1.57 -12.93 6.67
N ARG A 87 -0.72 -12.71 5.65
CA ARG A 87 0.67 -13.17 5.65
C ARG A 87 1.62 -11.98 5.71
N LEU A 88 2.64 -12.08 6.55
CA LEU A 88 3.82 -11.22 6.43
C LEU A 88 4.50 -11.54 5.11
N LEU A 89 4.92 -10.52 4.39
CA LEU A 89 5.71 -10.68 3.19
C LEU A 89 7.10 -11.19 3.60
N PRO A 90 7.60 -12.29 3.03
CA PRO A 90 8.92 -12.78 3.36
C PRO A 90 9.99 -11.81 2.84
N PRO A 91 11.21 -11.87 3.38
CA PRO A 91 12.29 -11.02 2.88
C PRO A 91 12.65 -11.40 1.41
N PRO A 92 13.24 -10.48 0.62
CA PRO A 92 13.45 -10.68 -0.82
C PRO A 92 14.20 -11.98 -1.20
N GLU A 93 15.13 -12.44 -0.37
CA GLU A 93 15.84 -13.71 -0.55
C GLU A 93 14.93 -14.96 -0.49
N ALA A 94 13.77 -14.86 0.15
CA ALA A 94 12.75 -15.90 0.24
C ALA A 94 11.53 -15.65 -0.67
N SER A 95 11.64 -14.70 -1.61
CA SER A 95 10.58 -14.33 -2.56
C SER A 95 10.11 -15.47 -3.45
N ALA A 96 10.89 -16.54 -3.63
CA ALA A 96 10.47 -17.75 -4.35
C ALA A 96 9.20 -18.41 -3.76
N SER A 97 8.90 -18.15 -2.49
CA SER A 97 7.67 -18.62 -1.83
C SER A 97 6.44 -17.74 -2.08
N VAL A 98 6.62 -16.58 -2.72
CA VAL A 98 5.56 -15.60 -3.01
C VAL A 98 5.04 -15.83 -4.43
N PRO A 99 3.76 -16.25 -4.61
CA PRO A 99 3.26 -16.72 -5.91
C PRO A 99 3.35 -15.74 -7.06
N TRP A 100 3.35 -14.44 -6.75
CA TRP A 100 3.38 -13.35 -7.73
C TRP A 100 4.77 -12.75 -7.94
N ALA A 101 5.77 -13.08 -7.12
CA ALA A 101 7.07 -12.40 -7.12
C ALA A 101 7.94 -12.69 -8.35
N ALA A 102 7.66 -13.77 -9.09
CA ALA A 102 8.36 -14.05 -10.35
C ALA A 102 8.07 -12.98 -11.42
N GLN A 103 6.81 -12.52 -11.52
CA GLN A 103 6.40 -11.44 -12.42
C GLN A 103 6.61 -10.06 -11.78
N LEU A 104 6.37 -9.98 -10.48
CA LEU A 104 6.35 -8.77 -9.67
C LEU A 104 7.43 -8.84 -8.58
N PRO A 105 8.73 -8.85 -8.94
CA PRO A 105 9.81 -8.82 -7.95
C PRO A 105 9.67 -7.58 -7.06
N TYR A 106 10.04 -7.73 -5.79
CA TYR A 106 9.91 -6.68 -4.81
C TYR A 106 11.19 -6.49 -4.00
N HIS A 107 11.36 -5.27 -3.50
CA HIS A 107 12.38 -4.90 -2.54
C HIS A 107 11.73 -4.20 -1.36
N VAL A 108 12.41 -4.23 -0.21
CA VAL A 108 11.92 -3.61 1.02
C VAL A 108 12.93 -2.57 1.48
N LEU A 109 12.46 -1.35 1.71
CA LEU A 109 13.22 -0.32 2.39
C LEU A 109 12.76 -0.23 3.84
N GLY A 110 13.70 -0.24 4.78
CA GLY A 110 13.43 -0.14 6.22
C GLY A 110 13.37 -1.51 6.91
N PRO A 111 12.86 -1.56 8.15
CA PRO A 111 12.23 -0.47 8.87
C PRO A 111 13.24 0.60 9.35
N LEU A 112 12.90 1.87 9.16
CA LEU A 112 13.60 3.04 9.70
C LEU A 112 12.83 3.56 10.91
N ARG A 113 13.50 3.72 12.06
CA ARG A 113 12.85 4.23 13.27
C ARG A 113 12.65 5.73 13.19
N GLU A 114 11.46 6.21 13.51
CA GLU A 114 11.12 7.63 13.56
C GLU A 114 10.89 8.09 15.00
N LYS A 115 10.71 9.40 15.22
CA LYS A 115 10.32 9.93 16.53
C LYS A 115 8.98 9.35 17.01
N VAL A 116 8.09 9.06 16.06
CA VAL A 116 6.79 8.45 16.29
C VAL A 116 6.63 7.33 15.28
N GLY A 117 6.77 6.07 15.72
CA GLY A 117 6.58 4.91 14.85
C GLY A 117 7.81 4.52 14.05
N ALA A 118 7.57 3.96 12.86
CA ALA A 118 8.59 3.52 11.93
C ALA A 118 8.11 3.64 10.48
N PHE A 119 9.06 3.81 9.58
CA PHE A 119 8.84 3.80 8.15
C PHE A 119 9.37 2.49 7.55
N GLN A 120 8.55 1.79 6.78
CA GLN A 120 8.98 0.71 5.90
C GLN A 120 8.13 0.76 4.65
N GLU A 121 8.72 0.47 3.50
CA GLU A 121 7.97 0.34 2.25
C GLU A 121 8.46 -0.86 1.42
N VAL A 122 7.50 -1.65 0.95
CA VAL A 122 7.69 -2.67 -0.07
C VAL A 122 7.45 -2.05 -1.44
N VAL A 123 8.49 -1.98 -2.25
CA VAL A 123 8.43 -1.53 -3.64
C VAL A 123 8.33 -2.74 -4.55
N VAL A 124 7.42 -2.70 -5.52
CA VAL A 124 7.19 -3.80 -6.47
C VAL A 124 7.49 -3.32 -7.88
N PHE A 125 8.15 -4.14 -8.71
CA PHE A 125 8.42 -3.82 -10.10
C PHE A 125 7.63 -4.74 -11.04
N ASP A 126 6.71 -4.18 -11.83
CA ASP A 126 5.99 -4.90 -12.88
C ASP A 126 6.86 -5.05 -14.12
N GLN A 127 7.55 -6.19 -14.22
CA GLN A 127 8.51 -6.48 -15.28
C GLN A 127 7.90 -6.32 -16.70
N PRO A 128 6.71 -6.89 -17.01
CA PRO A 128 6.06 -6.71 -18.32
C PRO A 128 5.89 -5.25 -18.75
N THR A 129 5.42 -4.38 -17.86
CA THR A 129 5.12 -2.97 -18.20
C THR A 129 6.28 -2.03 -17.90
N ARG A 130 7.32 -2.50 -17.20
CA ARG A 130 8.41 -1.71 -16.63
C ARG A 130 7.93 -0.61 -15.69
N THR A 131 6.86 -0.88 -14.95
CA THR A 131 6.28 0.06 -13.99
C THR A 131 6.78 -0.24 -12.59
N LEU A 132 7.25 0.79 -11.88
CA LEU A 132 7.58 0.70 -10.46
C LEU A 132 6.35 1.10 -9.63
N LEU A 133 5.88 0.20 -8.77
CA LEU A 133 4.84 0.48 -7.79
C LEU A 133 5.51 0.89 -6.48
N VAL A 134 5.28 2.13 -6.12
CA VAL A 134 5.77 2.82 -4.92
C VAL A 134 4.62 3.52 -4.23
N THR A 135 4.77 3.77 -2.94
CA THR A 135 3.80 4.49 -2.11
C THR A 135 4.40 5.85 -1.74
N ASP A 136 4.92 6.00 -0.52
CA ASP A 136 5.36 7.29 0.02
C ASP A 136 6.89 7.50 -0.14
N LEU A 137 7.63 6.46 -0.56
CA LEU A 137 9.07 6.54 -0.81
C LEU A 137 9.44 7.52 -1.92
N LEU A 138 8.57 7.68 -2.92
CA LEU A 138 8.78 8.61 -4.03
C LEU A 138 7.58 9.54 -4.16
N VAL A 139 7.78 10.80 -3.78
CA VAL A 139 6.76 11.84 -3.93
C VAL A 139 7.19 12.81 -5.02
N SER A 140 6.27 13.07 -5.96
CA SER A 140 6.45 14.12 -6.96
C SER A 140 5.73 15.38 -6.48
N VAL A 141 6.50 16.42 -6.18
CA VAL A 141 5.96 17.72 -5.79
C VAL A 141 6.11 18.67 -6.98
N PRO A 142 5.01 19.28 -7.47
CA PRO A 142 5.10 20.25 -8.55
C PRO A 142 5.91 21.48 -8.12
N SER A 143 6.64 22.09 -9.05
CA SER A 143 7.43 23.30 -8.77
C SER A 143 6.56 24.50 -8.42
N ALA A 144 5.32 24.54 -8.92
CA ALA A 144 4.32 25.54 -8.57
C ALA A 144 3.30 24.92 -7.60
N PRO A 145 2.88 25.65 -6.55
CA PRO A 145 1.83 25.17 -5.65
C PRO A 145 0.51 25.02 -6.41
N PRO A 146 -0.31 24.00 -6.09
CA PRO A 146 -1.67 23.88 -6.61
C PRO A 146 -2.49 25.16 -6.37
N ALA A 147 -3.29 25.58 -7.37
CA ALA A 147 -4.06 26.83 -7.30
C ALA A 147 -4.99 26.90 -6.07
N VAL A 148 -5.58 25.77 -5.68
CA VAL A 148 -6.44 25.66 -4.48
C VAL A 148 -5.76 26.13 -3.19
N LEU A 149 -4.43 26.08 -3.11
CA LEU A 149 -3.67 26.57 -1.94
C LEU A 149 -3.57 28.10 -1.88
N ALA A 150 -3.84 28.79 -2.98
CA ALA A 150 -3.85 30.25 -3.07
C ALA A 150 -5.26 30.85 -3.23
N GLU A 151 -6.26 30.05 -3.62
CA GLU A 151 -7.63 30.52 -3.90
C GLU A 151 -8.32 31.17 -2.70
N ASN A 152 -8.11 30.63 -1.49
CA ASN A 152 -8.74 31.16 -0.29
C ASN A 152 -7.77 31.96 0.58
N ASP A 153 -6.57 31.43 0.80
CA ASP A 153 -5.62 32.00 1.75
C ASP A 153 -4.22 31.34 1.69
N VAL A 154 -3.16 32.14 1.59
CA VAL A 154 -1.77 31.66 1.56
C VAL A 154 -1.14 31.46 2.96
N ARG A 155 -1.85 31.76 4.06
CA ARG A 155 -1.31 31.65 5.43
C ARG A 155 -0.75 30.26 5.74
N ALA A 156 -1.39 29.19 5.29
CA ALA A 156 -0.89 27.82 5.48
C ALA A 156 0.45 27.61 4.76
N LEU A 157 0.58 28.08 3.52
CA LEU A 157 1.84 28.04 2.77
C LEU A 157 2.93 28.83 3.50
N LEU A 158 2.63 30.05 3.94
CA LEU A 158 3.60 30.88 4.68
C LEU A 158 4.02 30.25 6.02
N TYR A 159 3.09 29.62 6.73
CA TYR A 159 3.37 28.91 7.97
C TYR A 159 4.27 27.70 7.76
N HIS A 160 4.13 26.97 6.66
CA HIS A 160 4.97 25.81 6.36
C HIS A 160 6.29 26.17 5.65
N ALA A 161 6.39 27.35 5.03
CA ALA A 161 7.60 27.82 4.33
C ALA A 161 8.60 28.56 5.23
N ARG A 162 8.31 28.74 6.52
CA ARG A 162 9.22 29.40 7.47
C ARG A 162 10.46 28.55 7.77
N ASP A 163 11.61 29.21 7.82
CA ASP A 163 12.89 28.58 8.17
C ASP A 163 12.98 28.18 9.66
N SER A 164 12.12 28.76 10.52
CA SER A 164 12.09 28.51 11.96
C SER A 164 10.65 28.35 12.50
N PRO A 165 10.42 27.50 13.51
CA PRO A 165 9.11 27.30 14.14
C PRO A 165 8.45 28.57 14.69
#